data_AF-A0A960SYM7-F1
#
_entry.id   AF-A0A960SYM7-F1
#
_cell.length_a   1.000
_cell.length_b   1.000
_cell.length_c   1.000
_cell.angle_alpha   90.00
_cell.angle_beta   90.00
_cell.angle_gamma   90.00
#
_symmetry.space_group_name_H-M   'P 1'
#
loop_
_entity.id
_entity.type
_entity.pdbx_description
1 polymer ?
#
loop_
_entity_poly.entity_id
_entity_poly.type
_entity_poly.pdbx_seq_one_letter_code
_entity_poly.pdbx_strand_id
1 'polypeptide(L)'
;AIYSEAFVAEVAREMREAREAGREDLVAEIRGRYTYRMNDLSEFMKTLLQRFTRWFNRTHERRGTLWEERFKSVIVESGVAARTIAAYIDLNPVRAGMVTDPAAYRWSSYGEAVGGGSKGWGKKAREGLVRACLSDRGAGFEAERWSEVSRIHRRLMGIALGRRRGLAEVDKQTSRFGLNAAESLAGNDNGTVLPDLGISAMLRCRVRYFTDGAVIGSRDFVNEAFAGARERFPARRRDGARRMRGTGTAAAGVLWSLRDLRTDIG
;
A
#
# COMPACT_ATOMS: atom_id res chain seq x y z
N ALA A 1 -12.36 8.62 23.93
CA ALA A 1 -13.12 7.56 23.21
C ALA A 1 -14.22 8.19 22.33
N ILE A 2 -14.93 7.43 21.48
CA ILE A 2 -16.11 7.94 20.73
C ILE A 2 -17.30 8.17 21.68
N TYR A 3 -17.42 7.32 22.70
CA TYR A 3 -18.43 7.39 23.74
C TYR A 3 -17.75 7.59 25.11
N SER A 4 -18.45 8.21 26.06
CA SER A 4 -18.00 8.32 27.45
C SER A 4 -18.10 6.96 28.15
N GLU A 5 -17.36 6.78 29.25
CA GLU A 5 -17.46 5.56 30.07
C GLU A 5 -18.87 5.36 30.61
N ALA A 6 -19.51 6.43 31.08
CA ALA A 6 -20.90 6.39 31.54
C ALA A 6 -21.88 5.90 30.45
N PHE A 7 -21.69 6.37 29.21
CA PHE A 7 -22.50 5.91 28.08
C PHE A 7 -22.25 4.42 27.78
N VAL A 8 -21.00 3.97 27.81
CA VAL A 8 -20.66 2.55 27.59
C VAL A 8 -21.24 1.67 28.71
N ALA A 9 -21.22 2.13 29.96
CA ALA A 9 -21.80 1.44 31.09
C ALA A 9 -23.32 1.28 30.96
N GLU A 10 -24.01 2.31 30.47
CA GLU A 10 -25.44 2.30 30.23
C GLU A 10 -25.83 1.30 29.14
N VAL A 11 -25.11 1.30 28.01
CA VAL A 11 -25.32 0.29 26.94
C VAL A 11 -25.07 -1.12 27.46
N ALA A 12 -24.03 -1.31 28.27
CA ALA A 12 -23.74 -2.61 28.87
C ALA A 12 -24.87 -3.05 29.83
N ARG A 13 -25.53 -2.12 30.52
CA ARG A 13 -26.70 -2.40 31.36
C ARG A 13 -27.90 -2.83 30.52
N GLU A 14 -28.24 -2.07 29.47
CA GLU A 14 -29.33 -2.38 28.52
C GLU A 14 -29.15 -3.78 27.92
N MET A 15 -27.92 -4.14 27.50
CA MET A 15 -27.61 -5.47 26.97
C MET A 15 -27.73 -6.60 28.01
N ARG A 16 -27.40 -6.34 29.28
CA ARG A 16 -27.57 -7.34 30.36
C ARG A 16 -29.04 -7.60 30.64
N GLU A 17 -29.84 -6.56 30.78
CA GLU A 17 -31.27 -6.66 31.03
C GLU A 17 -31.99 -7.39 29.88
N ALA A 18 -31.61 -7.11 28.63
CA ALA A 18 -32.14 -7.82 27.47
C ALA A 18 -31.81 -9.33 27.49
N ARG A 19 -30.59 -9.71 27.92
CA ARG A 19 -30.20 -11.13 28.07
C ARG A 19 -30.95 -11.82 29.21
N GLU A 20 -31.09 -11.16 30.35
CA GLU A 20 -31.83 -11.68 31.51
C GLU A 20 -33.32 -11.90 31.17
N ALA A 21 -33.88 -11.05 30.32
CA ALA A 21 -35.24 -11.20 29.79
C ALA A 21 -35.38 -12.21 28.63
N GLY A 22 -34.30 -12.87 28.20
CA GLY A 22 -34.31 -13.82 27.07
C GLY A 22 -34.57 -13.17 25.70
N ARG A 23 -34.38 -11.85 25.57
CA ARG A 23 -34.64 -11.06 24.35
C ARG A 23 -33.39 -10.92 23.49
N GLU A 24 -32.94 -12.02 22.90
CA GLU A 24 -31.75 -12.05 22.02
C GLU A 24 -31.90 -11.14 20.78
N ASP A 25 -33.12 -10.92 20.30
CA ASP A 25 -33.44 -9.97 19.24
C ASP A 25 -33.05 -8.53 19.63
N LEU A 26 -33.37 -8.14 20.86
CA LEU A 26 -33.03 -6.82 21.40
C LEU A 26 -31.52 -6.69 21.63
N VAL A 27 -30.85 -7.75 22.09
CA VAL A 27 -29.37 -7.77 22.22
C VAL A 27 -28.70 -7.54 20.87
N ALA A 28 -29.19 -8.20 19.81
CA ALA A 28 -28.71 -8.02 18.45
C ALA A 28 -28.98 -6.60 17.93
N GLU A 29 -30.15 -6.04 18.20
CA GLU A 29 -30.50 -4.66 17.84
C GLU A 29 -29.58 -3.65 18.53
N ILE A 30 -29.41 -3.75 19.85
CA ILE A 30 -28.52 -2.88 20.64
C ILE A 30 -27.10 -2.98 20.10
N ARG A 31 -26.58 -4.19 19.86
CA ARG A 31 -25.26 -4.40 19.25
C ARG A 31 -25.18 -3.71 17.89
N GLY A 32 -26.19 -3.91 17.04
CA GLY A 32 -26.29 -3.33 15.71
C GLY A 32 -26.14 -1.81 15.70
N ARG A 33 -26.75 -1.11 16.67
CA ARG A 33 -26.64 0.36 16.83
C ARG A 33 -25.18 0.85 16.95
N TYR A 34 -24.27 0.02 17.46
CA TYR A 34 -22.87 0.38 17.68
C TYR A 34 -21.90 -0.28 16.71
N THR A 35 -22.25 -1.45 16.16
CA THR A 35 -21.37 -2.19 15.26
C THR A 35 -21.66 -1.93 13.78
N TYR A 36 -22.68 -1.15 13.41
CA TYR A 36 -23.03 -0.90 12.00
C TYR A 36 -21.90 -0.29 11.16
N ARG A 37 -20.95 0.40 11.80
CA ARG A 37 -19.77 1.00 11.16
C ARG A 37 -18.54 0.10 11.21
N MET A 38 -18.58 -1.00 11.97
CA MET A 38 -17.46 -1.91 12.08
C MET A 38 -17.26 -2.63 10.76
N ASN A 39 -15.99 -2.86 10.40
CA ASN A 39 -15.59 -3.48 9.13
C ASN A 39 -15.95 -2.67 7.86
N ASP A 40 -16.44 -1.43 8.01
CA ASP A 40 -16.58 -0.49 6.89
C ASP A 40 -15.36 0.44 6.83
N LEU A 41 -14.55 0.27 5.78
CA LEU A 41 -13.35 1.07 5.57
C LEU A 41 -13.68 2.57 5.37
N SER A 42 -14.81 2.89 4.74
CA SER A 42 -15.22 4.28 4.50
C SER A 42 -15.56 4.98 5.81
N GLU A 43 -16.27 4.31 6.70
CA GLU A 43 -16.61 4.85 8.02
C GLU A 43 -15.37 4.97 8.93
N PHE A 44 -14.44 4.02 8.83
CA PHE A 44 -13.14 4.11 9.50
C PHE A 44 -12.35 5.33 9.01
N MET A 45 -12.11 5.45 7.69
CA MET A 45 -11.32 6.53 7.10
C MET A 45 -11.96 7.89 7.35
N LYS A 46 -13.28 8.01 7.23
CA LYS A 46 -14.03 9.24 7.55
C LYS A 46 -13.77 9.68 9.00
N THR A 47 -13.83 8.75 9.95
CA THR A 47 -13.61 9.05 11.36
C THR A 47 -12.17 9.46 11.65
N LEU A 48 -11.20 8.72 11.10
CA LEU A 48 -9.77 8.98 11.25
C LEU A 48 -9.41 10.37 10.72
N LEU A 49 -9.75 10.64 9.47
CA LEU A 49 -9.41 11.88 8.78
C LEU A 49 -10.09 13.08 9.45
N GLN A 50 -11.37 12.96 9.81
CA GLN A 50 -12.10 14.05 10.48
C GLN A 50 -11.51 14.38 11.86
N ARG A 51 -11.19 13.36 12.66
CA ARG A 51 -10.59 13.56 13.99
C ARG A 51 -9.22 14.20 13.89
N PHE A 52 -8.40 13.76 12.94
CA PHE A 52 -7.10 14.35 12.69
C PHE A 52 -7.23 15.82 12.25
N THR A 53 -8.13 16.14 11.31
CA THR A 53 -8.38 17.53 10.89
C THR A 53 -8.78 18.41 12.06
N ARG A 54 -9.71 17.96 12.91
CA ARG A 54 -10.15 18.73 14.09
C ARG A 54 -9.01 18.97 15.07
N TRP A 55 -8.22 17.94 15.37
CA TRP A 55 -7.05 18.06 16.23
C TRP A 55 -6.02 19.01 15.63
N PHE A 56 -5.62 18.80 14.37
CA PHE A 56 -4.58 19.58 13.70
C PHE A 56 -4.96 21.06 13.60
N ASN A 57 -6.20 21.34 13.17
CA ASN A 57 -6.71 22.71 13.06
C ASN A 57 -6.75 23.41 14.42
N ARG A 58 -7.19 22.72 15.49
CA ARG A 58 -7.19 23.28 16.84
C ARG A 58 -5.76 23.56 17.34
N THR A 59 -4.83 22.63 17.11
CA THR A 59 -3.44 22.76 17.57
C THR A 59 -2.69 23.88 16.84
N HIS A 60 -3.01 24.17 15.59
CA HIS A 60 -2.31 25.16 14.76
C HIS A 60 -3.17 26.41 14.50
N GLU A 61 -4.27 26.61 15.24
CA GLU A 61 -5.18 27.75 15.08
C GLU A 61 -5.71 27.96 13.64
N ARG A 62 -5.85 26.87 12.89
CA ARG A 62 -6.37 26.86 11.52
C ARG A 62 -7.85 26.55 11.47
N ARG A 63 -8.48 26.87 10.34
CA ARG A 63 -9.86 26.48 10.00
C ARG A 63 -9.91 25.91 8.58
N GLY A 64 -10.98 25.19 8.27
CA GLY A 64 -11.22 24.64 6.92
C GLY A 64 -10.73 23.19 6.72
N THR A 65 -10.74 22.76 5.46
CA THR A 65 -10.36 21.41 5.04
C THR A 65 -8.85 21.22 5.11
N LEU A 66 -8.42 20.06 5.61
CA LEU A 66 -7.00 19.67 5.66
C LEU A 66 -6.60 18.72 4.51
N TRP A 67 -7.54 17.92 4.03
CA TRP A 67 -7.32 16.90 3.01
C TRP A 67 -7.82 17.40 1.66
N GLU A 68 -7.04 17.14 0.61
CA GLU A 68 -7.33 17.57 -0.76
C GLU A 68 -8.47 16.76 -1.40
N GLU A 69 -8.44 15.44 -1.24
CA GLU A 69 -9.40 14.52 -1.84
C GLU A 69 -9.97 13.52 -0.82
N ARG A 70 -11.01 12.77 -1.25
CA ARG A 70 -11.47 11.58 -0.53
C ARG A 70 -10.42 10.48 -0.61
N PHE A 71 -10.39 9.59 0.38
CA PHE A 71 -9.54 8.41 0.32
C PHE A 71 -9.90 7.55 -0.89
N LYS A 72 -8.89 6.87 -1.46
CA LYS A 72 -9.06 5.93 -2.57
C LYS A 72 -8.74 4.53 -2.07
N SER A 73 -9.47 3.54 -2.58
CA SER A 73 -9.27 2.13 -2.25
C SER A 73 -9.09 1.35 -3.55
N VAL A 74 -7.98 0.63 -3.63
CA VAL A 74 -7.60 -0.19 -4.78
C VAL A 74 -7.41 -1.61 -4.30
N ILE A 75 -8.08 -2.56 -4.94
CA ILE A 75 -7.90 -3.99 -4.68
C ILE A 75 -6.61 -4.42 -5.38
N VAL A 76 -5.76 -5.15 -4.67
CA VAL A 76 -4.44 -5.55 -5.15
C VAL A 76 -4.27 -7.06 -5.00
N GLU A 77 -3.93 -7.73 -6.08
CA GLU A 77 -3.59 -9.16 -6.06
C GLU A 77 -2.30 -9.40 -5.25
N SER A 78 -2.24 -10.53 -4.55
CA SER A 78 -1.01 -11.02 -3.94
C SER A 78 0.08 -11.25 -4.99
N GLY A 79 1.34 -11.28 -4.55
CA GLY A 79 2.47 -11.51 -5.45
C GLY A 79 2.87 -10.26 -6.22
N VAL A 80 2.82 -10.29 -7.56
CA VAL A 80 3.47 -9.27 -8.41
C VAL A 80 2.90 -7.88 -8.16
N ALA A 81 1.58 -7.76 -8.06
CA ALA A 81 0.93 -6.48 -7.85
C ALA A 81 1.23 -5.93 -6.44
N ALA A 82 1.08 -6.75 -5.41
CA ALA A 82 1.37 -6.37 -4.02
C ALA A 82 2.82 -5.87 -3.83
N ARG A 83 3.82 -6.61 -4.30
CA ARG A 83 5.23 -6.21 -4.16
C ARG A 83 5.59 -4.97 -4.97
N THR A 84 5.00 -4.82 -6.16
CA THR A 84 5.20 -3.64 -7.00
C THR A 84 4.61 -2.39 -6.35
N ILE A 85 3.40 -2.49 -5.78
CA ILE A 85 2.74 -1.37 -5.10
C ILE A 85 3.43 -1.04 -3.77
N ALA A 86 3.92 -2.04 -3.02
CA ALA A 86 4.73 -1.79 -1.83
C ALA A 86 5.99 -0.97 -2.17
N ALA A 87 6.73 -1.38 -3.21
CA ALA A 87 7.90 -0.65 -3.69
C ALA A 87 7.53 0.75 -4.20
N TYR A 88 6.40 0.90 -4.89
CA TYR A 88 5.87 2.20 -5.30
C TYR A 88 5.65 3.11 -4.08
N ILE A 89 5.02 2.61 -3.02
CA ILE A 89 4.74 3.39 -1.81
C ILE A 89 6.04 3.81 -1.12
N ASP A 90 7.00 2.89 -0.96
CA ASP A 90 8.27 3.18 -0.31
C ASP A 90 9.17 4.14 -1.12
N LEU A 91 8.92 4.27 -2.44
CA LEU A 91 9.56 5.25 -3.31
C LEU A 91 8.89 6.64 -3.30
N ASN A 92 7.73 6.84 -2.66
CA ASN A 92 7.11 8.17 -2.51
C ASN A 92 8.08 9.25 -2.01
N PRO A 93 8.86 9.07 -0.92
CA PRO A 93 9.77 10.11 -0.44
C PRO A 93 10.91 10.41 -1.42
N VAL A 94 11.32 9.44 -2.25
CA VAL A 94 12.28 9.67 -3.35
C VAL A 94 11.62 10.50 -4.45
N ARG A 95 10.39 10.15 -4.86
CA ARG A 95 9.64 10.92 -5.87
C ARG A 95 9.35 12.35 -5.43
N ALA A 96 9.15 12.55 -4.14
CA ALA A 96 8.95 13.88 -3.54
C ALA A 96 10.25 14.66 -3.35
N GLY A 97 11.42 14.11 -3.71
CA GLY A 97 12.72 14.76 -3.53
C GLY A 97 13.19 14.89 -2.08
N MET A 98 12.54 14.18 -1.14
CA MET A 98 12.87 14.27 0.29
C MET A 98 14.14 13.49 0.64
N VAL A 99 14.40 12.37 -0.04
CA VAL A 99 15.58 11.51 0.16
C VAL A 99 16.03 10.91 -1.17
N THR A 100 17.30 10.52 -1.24
CA THR A 100 17.88 9.83 -2.41
C THR A 100 17.82 8.31 -2.31
N ASP A 101 17.85 7.74 -1.09
CA ASP A 101 17.61 6.33 -0.80
C ASP A 101 16.36 6.22 0.08
N PRO A 102 15.34 5.42 -0.29
CA PRO A 102 14.12 5.25 0.51
C PRO A 102 14.38 4.70 1.92
N ALA A 103 15.51 4.02 2.16
CA ALA A 103 15.90 3.58 3.50
C ALA A 103 16.16 4.75 4.46
N ALA A 104 16.48 5.95 3.95
CA ALA A 104 16.72 7.13 4.76
C ALA A 104 15.42 7.81 5.25
N TYR A 105 14.26 7.41 4.72
CA TYR A 105 12.98 7.98 5.13
C TYR A 105 12.33 7.15 6.23
N ARG A 106 12.51 7.57 7.49
CA ARG A 106 12.04 6.82 8.68
C ARG A 106 10.52 6.60 8.77
N TRP A 107 9.72 7.36 8.03
CA TRP A 107 8.26 7.27 8.06
C TRP A 107 7.67 6.42 6.93
N SER A 108 8.44 5.46 6.41
CA SER A 108 7.98 4.41 5.49
C SER A 108 8.26 3.02 6.07
N SER A 109 7.54 2.01 5.56
CA SER A 109 7.76 0.63 5.96
C SER A 109 9.17 0.18 5.64
N TYR A 110 9.71 0.55 4.47
CA TYR A 110 11.09 0.18 4.12
C TYR A 110 12.13 0.85 5.03
N GLY A 111 11.99 2.15 5.30
CA GLY A 111 12.89 2.86 6.21
C GLY A 111 12.87 2.27 7.62
N GLU A 112 11.68 1.98 8.14
CA GLU A 112 11.52 1.33 9.45
C GLU A 112 12.05 -0.12 9.44
N ALA A 113 11.87 -0.89 8.37
CA ALA A 113 12.39 -2.26 8.28
C ALA A 113 13.93 -2.31 8.26
N VAL A 114 14.57 -1.32 7.63
CA VAL A 114 16.04 -1.18 7.58
C VAL A 114 16.60 -0.61 8.88
N GLY A 115 16.03 0.48 9.39
CA GLY A 115 16.55 1.22 10.55
C GLY A 115 16.02 0.79 11.91
N GLY A 116 14.87 0.11 11.95
CA GLY A 116 14.18 -0.28 13.18
C GLY A 116 14.88 -1.46 13.88
N GLY A 117 15.34 -1.21 15.10
CA GLY A 117 15.89 -2.22 16.00
C GLY A 117 14.80 -3.04 16.71
N SER A 118 15.21 -3.90 17.66
CA SER A 118 14.33 -4.78 18.44
C SER A 118 13.28 -4.05 19.30
N LYS A 119 13.55 -2.80 19.67
CA LYS A 119 12.64 -1.95 20.45
C LYS A 119 11.74 -1.04 19.59
N GLY A 120 11.95 -1.03 18.27
CA GLY A 120 11.18 -0.23 17.31
C GLY A 120 10.10 -1.03 16.59
N TRP A 121 9.53 -0.45 15.54
CA TRP A 121 8.54 -1.13 14.69
C TRP A 121 9.18 -1.94 13.56
N GLY A 122 10.51 -2.01 13.52
CA GLY A 122 11.29 -2.73 12.49
C GLY A 122 10.85 -4.17 12.28
N LYS A 123 10.54 -4.93 13.35
CA LYS A 123 9.99 -6.29 13.18
C LYS A 123 8.68 -6.27 12.39
N LYS A 124 7.69 -5.48 12.81
CA LYS A 124 6.39 -5.39 12.13
C LYS A 124 6.50 -4.88 10.69
N ALA A 125 7.42 -3.95 10.43
CA ALA A 125 7.68 -3.45 9.10
C ALA A 125 8.24 -4.56 8.18
N ARG A 126 9.15 -5.40 8.70
CA ARG A 126 9.66 -6.59 8.00
C ARG A 126 8.56 -7.61 7.74
N GLU A 127 7.74 -7.92 8.75
CA GLU A 127 6.58 -8.83 8.62
C GLU A 127 5.64 -8.37 7.49
N GLY A 128 5.30 -7.08 7.45
CA GLY A 128 4.43 -6.52 6.41
C GLY A 128 5.04 -6.59 5.00
N LEU A 129 6.32 -6.28 4.86
CA LEU A 129 7.02 -6.38 3.57
C LEU A 129 7.19 -7.85 3.13
N VAL A 130 7.42 -8.78 4.06
CA VAL A 130 7.44 -10.22 3.77
C VAL A 130 6.11 -10.66 3.21
N ARG A 131 5.00 -10.27 3.85
CA ARG A 131 3.65 -10.57 3.35
C ARG A 131 3.44 -10.00 1.95
N ALA A 132 3.76 -8.72 1.75
CA ALA A 132 3.56 -8.06 0.45
C ALA A 132 4.38 -8.70 -0.68
N CYS A 133 5.59 -9.20 -0.37
CA CYS A 133 6.50 -9.76 -1.36
C CYS A 133 6.28 -11.25 -1.64
N LEU A 134 5.80 -12.01 -0.66
CA LEU A 134 5.89 -13.48 -0.67
C LEU A 134 4.58 -14.19 -0.29
N SER A 135 3.46 -13.47 -0.13
CA SER A 135 2.17 -14.10 0.19
C SER A 135 1.69 -15.09 -0.88
N ASP A 136 2.03 -14.85 -2.15
CA ASP A 136 1.80 -15.78 -3.27
C ASP A 136 2.62 -17.07 -3.16
N ARG A 137 3.63 -17.08 -2.29
CA ARG A 137 4.50 -18.22 -1.98
C ARG A 137 4.22 -18.79 -0.58
N GLY A 138 3.04 -18.53 -0.03
CA GLY A 138 2.60 -19.04 1.27
C GLY A 138 3.21 -18.33 2.49
N ALA A 139 3.96 -17.23 2.31
CA ALA A 139 4.45 -16.46 3.44
C ALA A 139 3.31 -15.70 4.12
N GLY A 140 3.26 -15.77 5.45
CA GLY A 140 2.40 -14.95 6.28
C GLY A 140 3.12 -13.67 6.69
N PHE A 141 3.76 -13.73 7.85
CA PHE A 141 4.40 -12.59 8.52
C PHE A 141 5.76 -13.00 9.10
N GLU A 142 6.52 -13.85 8.41
CA GLU A 142 7.79 -14.39 8.92
C GLU A 142 8.92 -13.36 8.76
N ALA A 143 9.12 -12.51 9.77
CA ALA A 143 10.14 -11.45 9.77
C ALA A 143 11.56 -11.94 9.46
N GLU A 144 11.85 -13.22 9.73
CA GLU A 144 13.12 -13.89 9.50
C GLU A 144 13.48 -13.94 8.01
N ARG A 145 12.47 -13.89 7.13
CA ARG A 145 12.64 -13.85 5.66
C ARG A 145 13.04 -12.46 5.14
N TRP A 146 13.24 -11.49 6.02
CA TRP A 146 13.62 -10.13 5.65
C TRP A 146 14.87 -10.06 4.77
N SER A 147 15.86 -10.93 4.98
CA SER A 147 17.08 -10.95 4.17
C SER A 147 16.79 -11.20 2.68
N GLU A 148 15.92 -12.16 2.37
CA GLU A 148 15.41 -12.44 1.01
C GLU A 148 14.62 -11.24 0.47
N VAL A 149 13.65 -10.78 1.25
CA VAL A 149 12.70 -9.72 0.85
C VAL A 149 13.39 -8.40 0.60
N SER A 150 14.34 -8.02 1.44
CA SER A 150 15.09 -6.77 1.28
C SER A 150 15.86 -6.72 -0.05
N ARG A 151 16.36 -7.86 -0.55
CA ARG A 151 17.04 -7.96 -1.85
C ARG A 151 16.05 -7.82 -2.99
N ILE A 152 14.91 -8.52 -2.92
CA ILE A 152 13.82 -8.40 -3.90
C ILE A 152 13.33 -6.95 -3.97
N HIS A 153 13.06 -6.33 -2.82
CA HIS A 153 12.52 -4.97 -2.72
C HIS A 153 13.51 -3.93 -3.26
N ARG A 154 14.80 -4.01 -2.89
CA ARG A 154 15.83 -3.10 -3.44
C ARG A 154 15.97 -3.23 -4.95
N ARG A 155 15.92 -4.46 -5.48
CA ARG A 155 15.95 -4.73 -6.92
C ARG A 155 14.74 -4.11 -7.62
N LEU A 156 13.53 -4.28 -7.09
CA LEU A 156 12.30 -3.67 -7.63
C LEU A 156 12.35 -2.14 -7.66
N MET A 157 12.99 -1.52 -6.67
CA MET A 157 13.16 -0.06 -6.61
C MET A 157 14.28 0.46 -7.52
N GLY A 158 14.98 -0.42 -8.25
CA GLY A 158 16.13 -0.06 -9.08
C GLY A 158 17.30 0.52 -8.28
N ILE A 159 17.45 0.10 -7.01
CA ILE A 159 18.54 0.52 -6.15
C ILE A 159 19.59 -0.58 -6.22
N ALA A 160 20.75 -0.29 -6.80
CA ALA A 160 21.86 -1.23 -6.83
C ALA A 160 22.12 -1.75 -5.40
N LEU A 161 22.32 -3.07 -5.28
CA LEU A 161 22.86 -3.67 -4.06
C LEU A 161 24.33 -3.23 -3.98
N GLY A 162 24.58 -2.02 -3.49
CA GLY A 162 25.93 -1.54 -3.26
C GLY A 162 26.66 -2.53 -2.38
N ARG A 163 27.67 -3.21 -2.93
CA ARG A 163 28.70 -3.85 -2.10
C ARG A 163 29.33 -2.73 -1.28
N ARG A 164 29.03 -2.64 0.02
CA ARG A 164 29.99 -2.04 0.94
C ARG A 164 31.10 -3.06 1.17
N ARG A 165 32.23 -2.87 0.50
CA ARG A 165 33.52 -3.27 1.03
C ARG A 165 34.56 -2.28 0.55
N GLY A 166 35.10 -1.49 1.49
CA GLY A 166 36.22 -0.58 1.25
C GLY A 166 35.85 0.88 1.47
N LEU A 167 36.54 1.50 2.42
CA LEU A 167 36.63 2.95 2.63
C LEU A 167 37.06 3.61 1.32
N ALA A 168 36.30 4.58 0.81
CA ALA A 168 36.76 5.47 -0.23
C ALA A 168 36.33 6.89 0.14
N GLU A 169 37.33 7.76 0.22
CA GLU A 169 37.19 9.19 0.48
C GLU A 169 36.23 9.84 -0.51
N VAL A 170 35.48 10.82 0.00
CA VAL A 170 34.50 11.58 -0.77
C VAL A 170 35.26 12.69 -1.51
N ASP A 171 35.53 12.48 -2.79
CA ASP A 171 35.88 13.60 -3.67
C ASP A 171 34.60 14.27 -4.20
N LYS A 172 34.54 15.59 -4.00
CA LYS A 172 33.43 16.45 -4.36
C LYS A 172 33.68 17.01 -5.76
N GLN A 173 33.37 16.25 -6.81
CA GLN A 173 33.02 16.85 -8.09
C GLN A 173 32.41 15.83 -9.05
N THR A 174 31.43 16.32 -9.82
CA THR A 174 30.75 15.64 -10.95
C THR A 174 29.50 14.83 -10.60
N SER A 175 28.42 15.57 -10.32
CA SER A 175 27.05 15.12 -10.60
C SER A 175 26.87 14.98 -12.11
N ARG A 176 27.12 13.78 -12.64
CA ARG A 176 26.61 13.36 -13.94
C ARG A 176 26.01 11.96 -13.77
N PHE A 177 24.73 11.85 -14.13
CA PHE A 177 23.97 10.62 -14.23
C PHE A 177 24.80 9.53 -14.94
N GLY A 178 25.28 8.55 -14.17
CA GLY A 178 25.90 7.34 -14.67
C GLY A 178 24.90 6.18 -14.63
N LEU A 179 24.38 5.83 -15.81
CA LEU A 179 23.58 4.64 -16.11
C LEU A 179 24.39 3.35 -15.91
N ASN A 180 24.81 3.02 -14.70
CA ASN A 180 25.45 1.73 -14.39
C ASN A 180 24.57 0.93 -13.41
N ALA A 181 23.30 0.71 -13.79
CA ALA A 181 22.37 -0.16 -13.07
C ALA A 181 22.17 -1.52 -13.77
N ALA A 182 22.52 -1.63 -15.05
CA ALA A 182 22.23 -2.80 -15.88
C ALA A 182 23.16 -4.00 -15.58
N GLU A 183 24.42 -3.77 -15.21
CA GLU A 183 25.41 -4.87 -15.10
C GLU A 183 25.41 -5.62 -13.76
N SER A 184 24.77 -5.11 -12.70
CA SER A 184 24.86 -5.73 -11.36
C SER A 184 23.75 -6.76 -11.06
N LEU A 185 22.87 -7.06 -12.00
CA LEU A 185 21.66 -7.87 -11.77
C LEU A 185 21.66 -9.26 -12.43
N ALA A 186 22.73 -9.64 -13.11
CA ALA A 186 22.95 -10.99 -13.64
C ALA A 186 23.28 -12.00 -12.53
N GLY A 187 22.32 -12.23 -11.62
CA GLY A 187 22.29 -13.40 -10.76
C GLY A 187 21.15 -14.29 -11.24
N ASN A 188 21.48 -15.47 -11.77
CA ASN A 188 20.55 -16.52 -12.13
C ASN A 188 19.69 -16.88 -10.91
N ASP A 189 18.44 -16.44 -10.86
CA ASP A 189 17.46 -16.92 -9.90
C ASP A 189 16.09 -17.10 -10.57
N ASN A 190 15.67 -18.35 -10.57
CA ASN A 190 14.46 -18.87 -11.16
C ASN A 190 13.23 -18.39 -10.36
N GLY A 191 12.25 -17.78 -11.02
CA GLY A 191 10.88 -17.63 -10.48
C GLY A 191 10.46 -16.24 -9.97
N THR A 192 11.24 -15.17 -10.21
CA THR A 192 10.80 -13.79 -9.90
C THR A 192 11.02 -12.85 -11.08
N VAL A 193 10.28 -13.09 -12.16
CA VAL A 193 10.07 -12.13 -13.27
C VAL A 193 9.54 -10.82 -12.66
N LEU A 194 10.18 -9.64 -12.71
CA LEU A 194 11.31 -9.11 -13.48
C LEU A 194 12.05 -8.01 -12.69
N PRO A 195 13.39 -7.87 -12.84
CA PRO A 195 14.02 -6.57 -13.01
C PRO A 195 13.97 -6.22 -14.51
N ASP A 196 12.84 -5.70 -14.97
CA ASP A 196 12.88 -4.91 -16.19
C ASP A 196 13.25 -3.51 -15.71
N LEU A 197 14.35 -2.96 -16.22
CA LEU A 197 14.76 -1.57 -15.95
C LEU A 197 13.59 -0.61 -16.16
N GLY A 198 12.67 -0.96 -17.07
CA GLY A 198 11.41 -0.26 -17.29
C GLY A 198 10.52 -0.13 -16.05
N ILE A 199 10.25 -1.21 -15.31
CA ILE A 199 9.37 -1.16 -14.13
C ILE A 199 10.01 -0.32 -13.03
N SER A 200 11.30 -0.53 -12.77
CA SER A 200 12.02 0.24 -11.75
C SER A 200 12.00 1.74 -12.05
N ALA A 201 12.20 2.12 -13.32
CA ALA A 201 12.09 3.50 -13.78
C ALA A 201 10.66 4.04 -13.63
N MET A 202 9.64 3.26 -14.02
CA MET A 202 8.23 3.60 -13.84
C MET A 202 7.90 3.91 -12.37
N LEU A 203 8.41 3.12 -11.42
CA LEU A 203 8.14 3.32 -10.00
C LEU A 203 8.72 4.63 -9.44
N ARG A 204 9.65 5.28 -10.15
CA ARG A 204 10.14 6.63 -9.81
C ARG A 204 9.27 7.75 -10.38
N CYS A 205 8.23 7.42 -11.13
CA CYS A 205 7.25 8.38 -11.65
C CYS A 205 5.90 8.18 -10.96
N ARG A 206 5.00 9.17 -11.06
CA ARG A 206 3.61 9.02 -10.60
C ARG A 206 2.88 8.02 -11.51
N VAL A 207 2.36 6.94 -10.93
CA VAL A 207 1.58 5.92 -11.66
C VAL A 207 0.12 6.02 -11.26
N ARG A 208 -0.69 6.72 -12.07
CA ARG A 208 -2.12 6.98 -11.76
C ARG A 208 -2.93 5.70 -11.53
N TYR A 209 -2.61 4.62 -12.24
CA TYR A 209 -3.31 3.34 -12.09
C TYR A 209 -3.24 2.77 -10.67
N PHE A 210 -2.17 3.03 -9.91
CA PHE A 210 -2.06 2.56 -8.52
C PHE A 210 -2.96 3.30 -7.54
N THR A 211 -3.65 4.35 -7.98
CA THR A 211 -4.60 5.10 -7.15
C THR A 211 -6.01 5.09 -7.76
N ASP A 212 -6.10 5.23 -9.08
CA ASP A 212 -7.38 5.37 -9.80
C ASP A 212 -7.81 4.08 -10.52
N GLY A 213 -6.98 3.02 -10.52
CA GLY A 213 -7.18 1.80 -11.31
C GLY A 213 -8.22 0.81 -10.76
N ALA A 214 -8.74 1.04 -9.55
CA ALA A 214 -9.72 0.24 -8.81
C ALA A 214 -9.31 -1.19 -8.42
N VAL A 215 -8.80 -1.98 -9.37
CA VAL A 215 -8.24 -3.33 -9.14
C VAL A 215 -6.96 -3.45 -9.94
N ILE A 216 -5.90 -3.99 -9.33
CA ILE A 216 -4.58 -4.19 -9.94
C ILE A 216 -4.10 -5.61 -9.67
N GLY A 217 -3.70 -6.31 -10.73
CA GLY A 217 -3.29 -7.72 -10.65
C GLY A 217 -2.97 -8.32 -12.01
N SER A 218 -2.94 -9.64 -12.05
CA SER A 218 -2.95 -10.46 -13.25
C SER A 218 -4.21 -10.22 -14.07
N ARG A 219 -4.19 -10.65 -15.33
CA ARG A 219 -5.35 -10.52 -16.22
C ARG A 219 -6.56 -11.25 -15.65
N ASP A 220 -6.33 -12.45 -15.12
CA ASP A 220 -7.38 -13.33 -14.63
C ASP A 220 -8.00 -12.78 -13.34
N PHE A 221 -7.17 -12.33 -12.39
CA PHE A 221 -7.64 -11.68 -11.18
C PHE A 221 -8.52 -10.46 -11.45
N VAL A 222 -8.12 -9.61 -12.40
CA VAL A 222 -8.92 -8.43 -12.77
C VAL A 222 -10.23 -8.83 -13.46
N ASN A 223 -10.22 -9.89 -14.27
CA ASN A 223 -11.42 -10.41 -14.92
C ASN A 223 -12.37 -11.08 -13.92
N GLU A 224 -11.85 -11.78 -12.92
CA GLU A 224 -12.62 -12.36 -11.82
C GLU A 224 -13.31 -11.26 -11.00
N ALA A 225 -12.55 -10.22 -10.60
CA ALA A 225 -13.11 -9.06 -9.91
C ALA A 225 -14.17 -8.33 -10.75
N PHE A 226 -13.99 -8.28 -12.07
CA PHE A 226 -14.99 -7.74 -12.99
C PHE A 226 -16.26 -8.60 -13.05
N ALA A 227 -16.13 -9.92 -13.12
CA ALA A 227 -17.26 -10.85 -13.14
C ALA A 227 -18.05 -10.78 -11.82
N GLY A 228 -17.37 -10.70 -10.68
CA GLY A 228 -17.99 -10.56 -9.36
C GLY A 228 -18.71 -9.21 -9.13
N ALA A 229 -18.48 -8.22 -9.99
CA ALA A 229 -19.14 -6.91 -9.95
C ALA A 229 -19.78 -6.55 -11.31
N ARG A 230 -20.25 -7.56 -12.05
CA ARG A 230 -20.72 -7.41 -13.43
C ARG A 230 -21.82 -6.36 -13.56
N GLU A 231 -22.69 -6.24 -12.56
CA GLU A 231 -23.81 -5.30 -12.49
C GLU A 231 -23.36 -3.83 -12.54
N ARG A 232 -22.11 -3.54 -12.17
CA ARG A 232 -21.56 -2.18 -12.17
C ARG A 232 -21.06 -1.70 -13.53
N PHE A 233 -21.13 -2.55 -14.56
CA PHE A 233 -20.54 -2.28 -15.87
C PHE A 233 -21.55 -2.39 -17.03
N PRO A 234 -21.40 -1.60 -18.11
CA PRO A 234 -22.27 -1.68 -19.28
C PRO A 234 -22.28 -3.08 -19.95
N ALA A 235 -23.40 -3.46 -20.55
CA ALA A 235 -23.56 -4.73 -21.29
C ALA A 235 -22.46 -4.94 -22.36
N ARG A 236 -22.08 -3.87 -23.07
CA ARG A 236 -21.03 -3.89 -24.11
C ARG A 236 -19.63 -4.25 -23.62
N ARG A 237 -19.35 -4.08 -22.32
CA ARG A 237 -18.04 -4.40 -21.75
C ARG A 237 -18.02 -5.91 -21.46
N ARG A 238 -17.27 -6.67 -22.26
CA ARG A 238 -17.21 -8.13 -22.17
C ARG A 238 -16.15 -8.64 -21.19
N ASP A 239 -15.11 -7.86 -20.93
CA ASP A 239 -14.01 -8.21 -20.02
C ASP A 239 -13.58 -7.03 -19.12
N GLY A 240 -12.86 -7.37 -18.05
CA GLY A 240 -12.39 -6.44 -17.02
C GLY A 240 -11.01 -5.87 -17.32
N ALA A 241 -10.05 -6.72 -17.66
CA ALA A 241 -8.64 -6.34 -17.69
C ALA A 241 -8.31 -5.29 -18.76
N ARG A 242 -7.66 -4.20 -18.35
CA ARG A 242 -7.16 -3.13 -19.23
C ARG A 242 -5.67 -2.98 -19.05
N ARG A 243 -4.95 -2.81 -20.17
CA ARG A 243 -3.52 -2.53 -20.15
C ARG A 243 -3.28 -1.13 -19.59
N MET A 244 -2.25 -1.00 -18.75
CA MET A 244 -1.80 0.30 -18.29
C MET A 244 -1.12 1.07 -19.43
N ARG A 245 -1.34 2.38 -19.49
CA ARG A 245 -0.77 3.30 -20.48
C ARG A 245 -0.01 4.43 -19.80
N GLY A 246 0.66 5.27 -20.59
CA GLY A 246 1.44 6.41 -20.08
C GLY A 246 2.57 5.95 -19.18
N THR A 247 2.65 6.49 -17.95
CA THR A 247 3.67 6.09 -16.98
C THR A 247 3.57 4.62 -16.58
N GLY A 248 2.39 4.00 -16.67
CA GLY A 248 2.19 2.58 -16.35
C GLY A 248 2.62 1.59 -17.44
N THR A 249 3.08 2.07 -18.61
CA THR A 249 3.34 1.21 -19.79
C THR A 249 4.38 0.14 -19.52
N ALA A 250 5.38 0.41 -18.68
CA ALA A 250 6.40 -0.58 -18.35
C ALA A 250 5.86 -1.81 -17.60
N ALA A 251 4.69 -1.69 -16.97
CA ALA A 251 3.99 -2.82 -16.35
C ALA A 251 3.01 -3.52 -17.30
N ALA A 252 2.82 -3.02 -18.52
CA ALA A 252 1.85 -3.58 -19.46
C ALA A 252 2.20 -5.03 -19.81
N GLY A 253 1.20 -5.92 -19.70
CA GLY A 253 1.38 -7.37 -19.90
C GLY A 253 1.69 -8.13 -18.61
N VAL A 254 2.27 -7.46 -17.61
CA VAL A 254 2.50 -8.03 -16.27
C VAL A 254 1.38 -7.65 -15.32
N LEU A 255 1.05 -6.36 -15.24
CA LEU A 255 -0.03 -5.82 -14.43
C LEU A 255 -1.15 -5.28 -15.31
N TRP A 256 -2.37 -5.57 -14.88
CA TRP A 256 -3.61 -5.17 -15.50
C TRP A 256 -4.40 -4.32 -14.51
N SER A 257 -5.22 -3.42 -15.03
CA SER A 257 -6.12 -2.59 -14.24
C SER A 257 -7.57 -2.82 -14.65
N LEU A 258 -8.50 -2.68 -13.71
CA LEU A 258 -9.93 -2.70 -14.02
C LEU A 258 -10.40 -1.41 -14.72
N ARG A 259 -9.71 -0.27 -14.55
CA ARG A 259 -10.07 0.98 -15.24
C ARG A 259 -9.18 1.24 -16.44
N ASP A 260 -9.79 1.68 -17.53
CA ASP A 260 -9.07 2.25 -18.67
C ASP A 260 -8.93 3.76 -18.42
N LEU A 261 -7.77 4.19 -17.91
CA LEU A 261 -7.51 5.59 -17.60
C LEU A 261 -7.06 6.33 -18.87
N ARG A 262 -7.53 7.57 -19.03
CA ARG A 262 -7.03 8.48 -20.06
C ARG A 262 -5.63 8.96 -19.69
N THR A 263 -4.73 9.03 -20.66
CA THR A 263 -3.33 9.43 -20.48
C THR A 263 -3.14 10.94 -20.38
N ASP A 264 -4.14 11.72 -20.81
CA ASP A 264 -3.97 13.15 -21.15
C ASP A 264 -4.46 14.09 -20.05
N ILE A 265 -4.72 13.57 -18.86
CA ILE A 265 -5.14 14.36 -17.70
C ILE A 265 -3.99 14.32 -16.70
N GLY A 266 -3.03 15.22 -16.92
CA GLY A 266 -1.92 15.55 -16.02
C GLY A 266 -2.32 16.63 -15.04
#